data_AF-Q8RIB4-F1
#
_entry.id   AF-Q8RIB4-F1
#
_cell.length_a   1.000
_cell.length_b   1.000
_cell.length_c   1.000
_cell.angle_alpha   90.00
_cell.angle_beta   90.00
_cell.angle_gamma   90.00
#
_symmetry.space_group_name_H-M   'P 1'
#
loop_
_entity.id
_entity.type
_entity.pdbx_description
1 polymer ?
#
loop_
_entity_poly.entity_id
_entity_poly.type
_entity_poly.pdbx_seq_one_letter_code
_entity_poly.pdbx_strand_id
1 'polypeptide(L)'
;MKKYYLEHGLFLGDFIHKDAFYVNTDIFLVQSKFRKKIMFKKIRNKKYFDIGSYIHYAKDYYSNQKMLQLKEQYEKTLLVFPLHSTSEVEYGYDKKEFINEILKLKEQYKFKTVIVCLFYEDIQRGEEVEYKRNNFIVVTAGHRYDYYFLSRLKSIIKLSDVTISNAVGGHVGYCLALEKPHYIFEQKIKVNGRKTLKDFEEWNNTHDKKEWETFLNDERKIYEAFSEYTEKITAFQFKVGDYYFGIKNKKTKEEIKNILGG
;
A
#
# COMPACT_ATOMS: atom_id res chain seq x y z
N MET A 1 19.28 -12.36 19.96
CA MET A 1 17.81 -12.60 19.93
C MET A 1 17.12 -11.39 19.31
N LYS A 2 16.16 -11.60 18.39
CA LYS A 2 15.29 -10.51 17.93
C LYS A 2 14.41 -10.07 19.10
N LYS A 3 14.49 -8.80 19.50
CA LYS A 3 13.71 -8.26 20.64
C LYS A 3 12.22 -8.15 20.35
N TYR A 4 11.82 -8.15 19.07
CA TYR A 4 10.43 -7.99 18.64
C TYR A 4 10.21 -8.62 17.25
N TYR A 5 8.95 -8.85 16.92
CA TYR A 5 8.46 -9.16 15.57
C TYR A 5 7.77 -7.92 15.00
N LEU A 6 8.08 -7.56 13.76
CA LEU A 6 7.39 -6.51 13.02
C LEU A 6 6.67 -7.18 11.85
N GLU A 7 5.35 -7.08 11.82
CA GLU A 7 4.56 -7.61 10.71
C GLU A 7 4.88 -6.81 9.44
N HIS A 8 5.21 -7.47 8.34
CA HIS A 8 5.58 -6.81 7.09
C HIS A 8 4.49 -6.94 6.04
N GLY A 9 4.03 -5.80 5.48
CA GLY A 9 3.02 -5.77 4.42
C GLY A 9 1.60 -5.58 4.96
N LEU A 10 0.65 -5.48 4.01
CA LEU A 10 -0.78 -5.46 4.30
C LEU A 10 -1.30 -6.89 4.31
N PHE A 11 -1.91 -7.32 5.41
CA PHE A 11 -2.62 -8.58 5.49
C PHE A 11 -4.09 -8.31 5.81
N LEU A 12 -4.98 -8.81 4.96
CA LEU A 12 -6.44 -8.73 5.15
C LEU A 12 -6.99 -10.09 5.60
N GLY A 13 -8.22 -10.08 6.10
CA GLY A 13 -8.86 -11.28 6.63
C GLY A 13 -8.13 -11.87 7.83
N ASP A 14 -8.35 -13.17 8.02
CA ASP A 14 -7.77 -13.93 9.11
C ASP A 14 -6.30 -14.36 8.85
N PHE A 15 -5.71 -14.06 7.68
CA PHE A 15 -4.36 -14.51 7.31
C PHE A 15 -3.28 -14.03 8.29
N ILE A 16 -2.34 -14.92 8.61
CA ILE A 16 -1.14 -14.64 9.41
C ILE A 16 0.05 -15.31 8.73
N HIS A 17 1.07 -14.52 8.39
CA HIS A 17 2.28 -15.06 7.79
C HIS A 17 2.96 -16.08 8.73
N LYS A 18 3.41 -17.21 8.18
CA LYS A 18 3.97 -18.34 8.93
C LYS A 18 5.09 -17.95 9.91
N ASP A 19 5.91 -16.97 9.55
CA ASP A 19 7.02 -16.48 10.38
C ASP A 19 6.54 -15.99 11.76
N ALA A 20 5.32 -15.47 11.86
CA ALA A 20 4.76 -14.99 13.12
C ALA A 20 4.61 -16.12 14.18
N PHE A 21 4.52 -17.38 13.75
CA PHE A 21 4.38 -18.54 14.66
C PHE A 21 5.72 -19.07 15.17
N TYR A 22 6.82 -18.82 14.44
CA TYR A 22 8.13 -19.40 14.74
C TYR A 22 9.13 -18.42 15.37
N VAL A 23 8.73 -17.16 15.56
CA VAL A 23 9.59 -16.13 16.14
C VAL A 23 9.68 -16.26 17.66
N ASN A 24 10.91 -16.35 18.16
CA ASN A 24 11.19 -16.39 19.60
C ASN A 24 11.23 -14.98 20.21
N THR A 25 10.05 -14.34 20.29
CA THR A 25 9.83 -13.06 20.96
C THR A 25 8.41 -12.97 21.51
N ASP A 26 8.19 -12.12 22.52
CA ASP A 26 6.88 -11.84 23.07
C ASP A 26 6.29 -10.51 22.60
N ILE A 27 7.05 -9.69 21.89
CA ILE A 27 6.63 -8.35 21.45
C ILE A 27 6.36 -8.37 19.96
N PHE A 28 5.10 -8.10 19.59
CA PHE A 28 4.63 -8.05 18.21
C PHE A 28 4.17 -6.63 17.88
N LEU A 29 4.82 -6.03 16.89
CA LEU A 29 4.48 -4.73 16.35
C LEU A 29 3.71 -4.94 15.04
N VAL A 30 2.53 -4.32 14.94
CA VAL A 30 1.64 -4.45 13.78
C VAL A 30 1.20 -3.08 13.30
N GLN A 31 0.77 -3.02 12.04
CA GLN A 31 0.40 -1.76 11.40
C GLN A 31 -0.87 -1.14 12.00
N SER A 32 -1.88 -1.94 12.37
CA SER A 32 -3.21 -1.41 12.69
C SER A 32 -3.93 -2.16 13.80
N LYS A 33 -4.98 -1.53 14.32
CA LYS A 33 -5.89 -2.13 15.31
C LYS A 33 -6.53 -3.41 14.77
N PHE A 34 -6.87 -3.45 13.49
CA PHE A 34 -7.36 -4.64 12.81
C PHE A 34 -6.37 -5.80 12.95
N ARG A 35 -5.10 -5.60 12.54
CA ARG A 35 -4.06 -6.63 12.63
C ARG A 35 -3.81 -7.10 14.05
N LYS A 36 -3.76 -6.18 15.00
CA LYS A 36 -3.64 -6.49 16.44
C LYS A 36 -4.73 -7.45 16.91
N LYS A 37 -5.99 -7.23 16.50
CA LYS A 37 -7.12 -8.08 16.84
C LYS A 37 -6.97 -9.49 16.24
N ILE A 38 -6.58 -9.59 14.97
CA ILE A 38 -6.39 -10.88 14.28
C ILE A 38 -5.25 -11.68 14.92
N MET A 39 -4.10 -11.05 15.13
CA MET A 39 -2.95 -11.68 15.78
C MET A 39 -3.29 -12.20 17.17
N PHE A 40 -3.92 -11.38 18.02
CA PHE A 40 -4.28 -11.76 19.38
C PHE A 40 -5.22 -12.97 19.43
N LYS A 41 -6.14 -13.07 18.47
CA LYS A 41 -7.10 -14.19 18.39
C LYS A 41 -6.42 -15.52 18.04
N LYS A 42 -5.41 -15.51 17.15
CA LYS A 42 -4.77 -16.71 16.61
C LYS A 42 -3.48 -17.12 17.33
N ILE A 43 -2.69 -16.16 17.80
CA ILE A 43 -1.44 -16.40 18.53
C ILE A 43 -1.60 -15.83 19.95
N ARG A 44 -1.94 -16.71 20.90
CA ARG A 44 -2.15 -16.30 22.30
C ARG A 44 -0.81 -16.11 23.02
N ASN A 45 -0.83 -15.44 24.17
CA ASN A 45 0.32 -15.26 25.07
C ASN A 45 1.46 -14.39 24.52
N LYS A 46 1.15 -13.48 23.59
CA LYS A 46 2.08 -12.45 23.08
C LYS A 46 1.53 -11.05 23.37
N LYS A 47 2.42 -10.05 23.40
CA LYS A 47 2.08 -8.64 23.56
C LYS A 47 2.00 -7.98 22.19
N TYR A 48 0.84 -7.40 21.88
CA TYR A 48 0.57 -6.78 20.57
C TYR A 48 0.46 -5.27 20.67
N PHE A 49 1.24 -4.58 19.84
CA PHE A 49 1.24 -3.13 19.74
C PHE A 49 0.96 -2.74 18.30
N ASP A 50 -0.19 -2.11 18.08
CA ASP A 50 -0.45 -1.38 16.87
C ASP A 50 0.39 -0.09 16.92
N ILE A 51 1.32 0.03 15.97
CA ILE A 51 2.24 1.18 15.88
C ILE A 51 1.88 2.11 14.73
N GLY A 52 0.88 1.76 13.93
CA GLY A 52 0.45 2.57 12.81
C GLY A 52 1.16 2.33 11.50
N SER A 53 0.78 3.13 10.52
CA SER A 53 1.31 3.10 9.16
C SER A 53 2.83 3.28 9.12
N TYR A 54 3.55 2.32 8.54
CA TYR A 54 5.02 2.31 8.57
C TYR A 54 5.68 3.49 7.86
N ILE A 55 4.97 4.15 6.93
CA ILE A 55 5.44 5.35 6.24
C ILE A 55 5.69 6.54 7.20
N HIS A 56 5.07 6.54 8.38
CA HIS A 56 5.31 7.55 9.41
C HIS A 56 6.72 7.50 9.98
N TYR A 57 7.34 6.33 9.98
CA TYR A 57 8.69 6.09 10.51
C TYR A 57 9.79 6.26 9.45
N ALA A 58 9.41 6.38 8.17
CA ALA A 58 10.36 6.69 7.10
C ALA A 58 10.82 8.15 7.19
N LYS A 59 12.12 8.37 6.98
CA LYS A 59 12.68 9.71 6.83
C LYS A 59 12.23 10.31 5.49
N ASP A 60 12.17 11.63 5.42
CA ASP A 60 11.99 12.29 4.13
C ASP A 60 13.24 12.08 3.27
N TYR A 61 13.03 11.79 1.98
CA TYR A 61 14.14 11.55 1.04
C TYR A 61 14.71 12.85 0.49
N TYR A 62 13.83 13.79 0.15
CA TYR A 62 14.21 15.14 -0.28
C TYR A 62 14.13 16.14 0.86
N SER A 63 14.95 17.19 0.78
CA SER A 63 14.83 18.35 1.66
C SER A 63 13.50 19.09 1.43
N ASN A 64 13.06 19.86 2.43
CA ASN A 64 11.85 20.68 2.30
C ASN A 64 11.93 21.64 1.11
N GLN A 65 13.09 22.28 0.89
CA GLN A 65 13.30 23.17 -0.25
C GLN A 65 13.14 22.44 -1.59
N LYS A 66 13.72 21.25 -1.71
CA LYS A 66 13.58 20.45 -2.95
C LYS A 66 12.13 19.99 -3.14
N MET A 67 11.44 19.61 -2.07
CA MET A 67 10.01 19.25 -2.13
C MET A 67 9.14 20.43 -2.59
N LEU A 68 9.40 21.64 -2.13
CA LEU A 68 8.68 22.85 -2.57
C LEU A 68 8.91 23.13 -4.06
N GLN A 69 10.16 23.08 -4.51
CA GLN A 69 10.51 23.25 -5.93
C GLN A 69 9.82 22.22 -6.83
N LEU A 70 9.81 20.96 -6.42
CA LEU A 70 9.15 19.89 -7.19
C LEU A 70 7.63 20.07 -7.22
N LYS A 71 7.01 20.51 -6.13
CA LYS A 71 5.57 20.81 -6.10
C LYS A 71 5.21 21.99 -7.01
N GLU A 72 6.04 23.04 -7.03
CA GLU A 72 5.86 24.16 -7.94
C GLU A 72 6.01 23.71 -9.40
N GLN A 73 7.03 22.90 -9.68
CA GLN A 73 7.29 22.36 -11.02
C GLN A 73 6.15 21.46 -11.53
N TYR A 74 5.60 20.59 -10.69
CA TYR A 74 4.58 19.61 -11.11
C TYR A 74 3.15 20.13 -10.95
N GLU A 75 2.95 21.23 -10.23
CA GLU A 75 1.63 21.80 -9.94
C GLU A 75 0.66 20.72 -9.41
N LYS A 76 -0.63 20.82 -9.79
CA LYS A 76 -1.66 19.86 -9.38
C LYS A 76 -1.34 18.46 -9.95
N THR A 77 -1.03 17.52 -9.06
CA THR A 77 -0.44 16.22 -9.40
C THR A 77 -1.35 15.06 -9.01
N LEU A 78 -1.69 14.21 -9.98
CA LEU A 78 -2.32 12.91 -9.77
C LEU A 78 -1.25 11.82 -9.71
N LEU A 79 -1.19 11.07 -8.62
CA LEU A 79 -0.28 9.94 -8.48
C LEU A 79 -1.02 8.61 -8.67
N VAL A 80 -0.52 7.79 -9.57
CA VAL A 80 -1.09 6.52 -9.98
C VAL A 80 -0.24 5.38 -9.43
N PHE A 81 -0.89 4.42 -8.77
CA PHE A 81 -0.33 3.13 -8.38
C PHE A 81 -1.05 2.01 -9.12
N PRO A 82 -0.55 1.59 -10.28
CA PRO A 82 -1.10 0.42 -10.96
C PRO A 82 -0.84 -0.85 -10.14
N LEU A 83 -1.75 -1.81 -10.26
CA LEU A 83 -1.58 -3.16 -9.74
C LEU A 83 -0.28 -3.73 -10.30
N HIS A 84 0.58 -4.20 -9.41
CA HIS A 84 1.84 -4.82 -9.76
C HIS A 84 1.76 -6.32 -9.55
N SER A 85 2.51 -7.05 -10.38
CA SER A 85 2.74 -8.47 -10.18
C SER A 85 3.77 -8.68 -9.09
N THR A 86 3.64 -9.77 -8.32
CA THR A 86 4.67 -10.21 -7.37
C THR A 86 5.60 -11.22 -8.04
N SER A 87 6.65 -11.63 -7.33
CA SER A 87 7.52 -12.73 -7.78
C SER A 87 6.78 -14.07 -7.92
N GLU A 88 5.58 -14.18 -7.35
CA GLU A 88 4.78 -15.41 -7.23
C GLU A 88 3.54 -15.40 -8.15
N VAL A 89 3.00 -14.20 -8.44
CA VAL A 89 1.76 -14.07 -9.22
C VAL A 89 1.88 -12.91 -10.20
N GLU A 90 1.64 -13.18 -11.48
CA GLU A 90 1.46 -12.16 -12.51
C GLU A 90 -0.03 -11.82 -12.66
N TYR A 91 -0.34 -10.52 -12.55
CA TYR A 91 -1.70 -10.01 -12.67
C TYR A 91 -1.84 -9.24 -13.98
N GLY A 92 -2.93 -9.50 -14.71
CA GLY A 92 -3.36 -8.73 -15.86
C GLY A 92 -4.60 -7.91 -15.54
N TYR A 93 -4.69 -6.70 -16.07
CA TYR A 93 -5.88 -5.86 -16.07
C TYR A 93 -5.99 -5.13 -17.40
N ASP A 94 -7.14 -4.51 -17.66
CA ASP A 94 -7.29 -3.68 -18.85
C ASP A 94 -6.54 -2.35 -18.66
N LYS A 95 -5.28 -2.32 -19.08
CA LYS A 95 -4.44 -1.13 -18.93
C LYS A 95 -4.96 0.06 -19.73
N LYS A 96 -5.58 -0.19 -20.88
CA LYS A 96 -6.16 0.86 -21.72
C LYS A 96 -7.34 1.52 -20.99
N GLU A 97 -8.21 0.72 -20.38
CA GLU A 97 -9.31 1.22 -19.55
C GLU A 97 -8.77 2.06 -18.38
N PHE A 98 -7.73 1.59 -17.69
CA PHE A 98 -7.17 2.33 -16.56
C PHE A 98 -6.53 3.66 -17.00
N ILE A 99 -5.78 3.65 -18.12
CA ILE A 99 -5.22 4.87 -18.71
C ILE A 99 -6.32 5.85 -19.11
N ASN A 100 -7.43 5.38 -19.68
CA ASN A 100 -8.57 6.23 -20.02
C ASN A 100 -9.17 6.89 -18.77
N GLU A 101 -9.33 6.16 -17.67
CA GLU A 101 -9.81 6.74 -16.41
C GLU A 101 -8.82 7.79 -15.86
N ILE A 102 -7.51 7.53 -15.92
CA ILE A 102 -6.48 8.51 -15.52
C ILE A 102 -6.57 9.78 -16.36
N LEU A 103 -6.72 9.66 -17.69
CA LEU A 103 -6.86 10.81 -18.60
C LEU A 103 -8.15 11.59 -18.33
N LYS A 104 -9.26 10.90 -18.13
CA LYS A 104 -10.55 11.51 -17.75
C LYS A 104 -10.41 12.32 -16.46
N LEU A 105 -9.82 11.74 -15.40
CA LEU A 105 -9.58 12.48 -14.15
C LEU A 105 -8.65 13.67 -14.35
N LYS A 106 -7.58 13.49 -15.14
CA LYS A 106 -6.65 14.58 -15.49
C LYS A 106 -7.39 15.76 -16.09
N GLU A 107 -8.26 15.52 -17.07
CA GLU A 107 -9.02 16.56 -17.76
C GLU A 107 -10.13 17.16 -16.88
N GLN A 108 -10.91 16.32 -16.22
CA GLN A 108 -12.07 16.74 -15.41
C GLN A 108 -11.64 17.59 -14.21
N TYR A 109 -10.58 17.17 -13.51
CA TYR A 109 -10.11 17.83 -12.28
C TYR A 109 -8.87 18.68 -12.50
N LYS A 110 -8.48 18.91 -13.75
CA LYS A 110 -7.40 19.84 -14.16
C LYS A 110 -6.05 19.51 -13.52
N PHE A 111 -5.71 18.23 -13.42
CA PHE A 111 -4.35 17.83 -13.05
C PHE A 111 -3.37 18.23 -14.15
N LYS A 112 -2.29 18.90 -13.76
CA LYS A 112 -1.21 19.32 -14.65
C LYS A 112 -0.26 18.17 -14.91
N THR A 113 0.08 17.45 -13.84
CA THR A 113 1.02 16.33 -13.87
C THR A 113 0.35 15.04 -13.48
N VAL A 114 0.68 13.97 -14.20
CA VAL A 114 0.36 12.59 -13.82
C VAL A 114 1.69 11.87 -13.56
N ILE A 115 1.84 11.35 -12.35
CA ILE A 115 2.99 10.53 -11.95
C ILE A 115 2.51 9.09 -11.80
N VAL A 116 3.15 8.14 -12.46
CA VAL A 116 2.87 6.70 -12.33
C VAL A 116 4.01 6.05 -11.57
N CYS A 117 3.72 5.55 -10.36
CA CYS A 117 4.71 4.86 -9.53
C CYS A 117 4.60 3.35 -9.75
N LEU A 118 5.53 2.80 -10.54
CA LEU A 118 5.60 1.37 -10.83
C LEU A 118 6.51 0.62 -9.86
N PHE A 119 6.18 -0.65 -9.61
CA PHE A 119 7.09 -1.56 -8.93
C PHE A 119 8.30 -1.86 -9.83
N TYR A 120 9.48 -2.09 -9.24
CA TYR A 120 10.72 -2.17 -10.02
C TYR A 120 10.70 -3.30 -11.06
N GLU A 121 10.02 -4.42 -10.77
CA GLU A 121 9.92 -5.54 -11.71
C GLU A 121 9.00 -5.22 -12.90
N ASP A 122 7.97 -4.40 -12.71
CA ASP A 122 7.10 -3.97 -13.82
C ASP A 122 7.89 -3.11 -14.81
N ILE A 123 8.79 -2.25 -14.31
CA ILE A 123 9.70 -1.50 -15.18
C ILE A 123 10.64 -2.43 -15.93
N GLN A 124 11.16 -3.48 -15.28
CA GLN A 124 12.00 -4.48 -15.96
C GLN A 124 11.23 -5.25 -17.05
N ARG A 125 9.90 -5.38 -16.91
CA ARG A 125 9.00 -5.98 -17.89
C ARG A 125 8.58 -5.01 -19.00
N GLY A 126 8.95 -3.73 -18.93
CA GLY A 126 8.59 -2.72 -19.94
C GLY A 126 7.18 -2.14 -19.76
N GLU A 127 6.56 -2.33 -18.60
CA GLU A 127 5.19 -1.84 -18.32
C GLU A 127 5.10 -0.30 -18.37
N GLU A 128 6.22 0.41 -18.24
CA GLU A 128 6.29 1.87 -18.31
C GLU A 128 6.05 2.45 -19.70
N VAL A 129 6.24 1.66 -20.76
CA VAL A 129 6.19 2.13 -22.16
C VAL A 129 4.84 2.77 -22.47
N GLU A 130 3.75 2.14 -22.06
CA GLU A 130 2.40 2.60 -22.36
C GLU A 130 2.04 3.87 -21.59
N TYR A 131 2.48 3.98 -20.33
CA TYR A 131 2.29 5.18 -19.53
C TYR A 131 3.11 6.37 -20.09
N LYS A 132 4.36 6.13 -20.52
CA LYS A 132 5.20 7.17 -21.13
C LYS A 132 4.64 7.67 -22.46
N ARG A 133 4.03 6.80 -23.28
CA ARG A 133 3.32 7.20 -24.53
C ARG A 133 2.18 8.19 -24.29
N ASN A 134 1.61 8.21 -23.08
CA ASN A 134 0.57 9.15 -22.66
C ASN A 134 1.12 10.42 -21.98
N ASN A 135 2.43 10.69 -22.10
CA ASN A 135 3.13 11.81 -21.47
C ASN A 135 3.01 11.82 -19.94
N PHE A 136 2.92 10.64 -19.32
CA PHE A 136 2.99 10.52 -17.87
C PHE A 136 4.43 10.39 -17.39
N ILE A 137 4.72 10.95 -16.23
CA ILE A 137 6.02 10.78 -15.57
C ILE A 137 6.01 9.41 -14.89
N VAL A 138 6.90 8.51 -15.29
CA VAL A 138 7.02 7.19 -14.63
C VAL A 138 8.17 7.22 -13.63
N VAL A 139 7.88 6.80 -12.39
CA VAL A 139 8.82 6.73 -11.27
C VAL A 139 8.78 5.36 -10.60
N THR A 140 9.77 5.09 -9.75
CA THR A 140 9.76 3.91 -8.86
C THR A 140 10.27 4.27 -7.48
N ALA A 141 9.69 3.64 -6.46
CA ALA A 141 10.23 3.64 -5.11
C ALA A 141 11.49 2.77 -4.98
N GLY A 142 11.90 2.05 -6.03
CA GLY A 142 13.11 1.23 -6.11
C GLY A 142 12.91 -0.23 -5.78
N HIS A 143 14.03 -0.94 -5.59
CA HIS A 143 14.02 -2.35 -5.23
C HIS A 143 13.39 -2.56 -3.85
N ARG A 144 12.68 -3.68 -3.64
CA ARG A 144 12.04 -4.02 -2.34
C ARG A 144 13.02 -4.12 -1.16
N TYR A 145 14.31 -4.32 -1.43
CA TYR A 145 15.39 -4.39 -0.44
C TYR A 145 16.22 -3.11 -0.35
N ASP A 146 15.82 -2.06 -1.07
CA ASP A 146 16.51 -0.78 -1.01
C ASP A 146 16.20 -0.07 0.31
N TYR A 147 17.27 0.33 1.02
CA TYR A 147 17.17 1.00 2.31
C TYR A 147 16.33 2.29 2.27
N TYR A 148 16.32 2.98 1.12
CA TYR A 148 15.57 4.23 0.91
C TYR A 148 14.19 4.00 0.27
N PHE A 149 13.71 2.76 0.13
CA PHE A 149 12.44 2.46 -0.53
C PHE A 149 11.27 3.26 0.06
N LEU A 150 11.05 3.17 1.38
CA LEU A 150 9.96 3.89 2.04
C LEU A 150 10.17 5.41 2.04
N SER A 151 11.42 5.89 2.15
CA SER A 151 11.72 7.32 2.12
C SER A 151 11.39 7.93 0.74
N ARG A 152 11.73 7.22 -0.34
CA ARG A 152 11.38 7.63 -1.71
C ARG A 152 9.88 7.56 -1.95
N LEU A 153 9.24 6.46 -1.56
CA LEU A 153 7.79 6.31 -1.67
C LEU A 153 7.05 7.45 -0.94
N LYS A 154 7.49 7.79 0.27
CA LYS A 154 6.96 8.92 1.05
C LYS A 154 7.07 10.23 0.30
N SER A 155 8.19 10.47 -0.36
CA SER A 155 8.40 11.70 -1.12
C SER A 155 7.55 11.74 -2.38
N ILE A 156 7.41 10.61 -3.10
CA ILE A 156 6.51 10.46 -4.26
C ILE A 156 5.07 10.77 -3.85
N ILE A 157 4.58 10.19 -2.75
CA ILE A 157 3.23 10.46 -2.23
C ILE A 157 3.07 11.92 -1.78
N LYS A 158 4.09 12.51 -1.14
CA LYS A 158 4.01 13.91 -0.69
C LYS A 158 3.90 14.91 -1.84
N LEU A 159 4.37 14.56 -3.05
CA LEU A 159 4.26 15.39 -4.25
C LEU A 159 2.83 15.44 -4.82
N SER A 160 1.99 14.44 -4.55
CA SER A 160 0.65 14.38 -5.13
C SER A 160 -0.39 15.19 -4.36
N ASP A 161 -1.43 15.62 -5.06
CA ASP A 161 -2.64 16.17 -4.48
C ASP A 161 -3.69 15.09 -4.24
N VAL A 162 -3.83 14.17 -5.20
CA VAL A 162 -4.72 13.01 -5.13
C VAL A 162 -3.98 11.78 -5.64
N THR A 163 -4.35 10.60 -5.13
CA THR A 163 -3.80 9.33 -5.58
C THR A 163 -4.88 8.41 -6.12
N ILE A 164 -4.53 7.56 -7.09
CA ILE A 164 -5.42 6.56 -7.69
C ILE A 164 -4.71 5.21 -7.78
N SER A 165 -5.45 4.13 -7.65
CA SER A 165 -5.01 2.79 -8.01
C SER A 165 -6.15 2.00 -8.66
N ASN A 166 -5.86 0.82 -9.19
CA ASN A 166 -6.87 -0.12 -9.68
C ASN A 166 -7.00 -1.38 -8.82
N ALA A 167 -6.38 -1.38 -7.63
CA ALA A 167 -6.46 -2.48 -6.68
C ALA A 167 -6.15 -2.02 -5.24
N VAL A 168 -6.69 -2.74 -4.26
CA VAL A 168 -6.36 -2.56 -2.85
C VAL A 168 -4.92 -3.01 -2.59
N GLY A 169 -4.18 -2.20 -1.83
CA GLY A 169 -2.82 -2.53 -1.40
C GLY A 169 -2.33 -1.63 -0.27
N GLY A 170 -1.11 -1.89 0.22
CA GLY A 170 -0.52 -1.12 1.31
C GLY A 170 -0.34 0.37 0.97
N HIS A 171 -0.22 0.71 -0.31
CA HIS A 171 -0.13 2.10 -0.79
C HIS A 171 -1.35 2.94 -0.40
N VAL A 172 -2.55 2.35 -0.34
CA VAL A 172 -3.78 3.05 0.11
C VAL A 172 -3.57 3.62 1.51
N GLY A 173 -3.13 2.78 2.43
CA GLY A 173 -2.82 3.17 3.81
C GLY A 173 -1.70 4.21 3.91
N TYR A 174 -0.68 4.10 3.06
CA TYR A 174 0.42 5.09 3.02
C TYR A 174 -0.04 6.45 2.50
N CYS A 175 -0.90 6.49 1.48
CA CYS A 175 -1.47 7.73 0.95
C CYS A 175 -2.28 8.45 2.05
N LEU A 176 -3.19 7.73 2.70
CA LEU A 176 -4.04 8.28 3.75
C LEU A 176 -3.24 8.73 4.98
N ALA A 177 -2.22 7.96 5.38
CA ALA A 177 -1.32 8.31 6.48
C ALA A 177 -0.49 9.57 6.21
N LEU A 178 -0.35 9.97 4.94
CA LEU A 178 0.29 11.21 4.49
C LEU A 178 -0.75 12.25 4.02
N GLU A 179 -2.00 12.08 4.44
CA GLU A 179 -3.12 13.00 4.21
C GLU A 179 -3.43 13.20 2.72
N LYS A 180 -3.24 12.16 1.91
CA LYS A 180 -3.57 12.15 0.49
C LYS A 180 -4.87 11.38 0.24
N PRO A 181 -5.90 12.04 -0.34
CA PRO A 181 -7.11 11.37 -0.82
C PRO A 181 -6.75 10.27 -1.81
N HIS A 182 -7.48 9.16 -1.76
CA HIS A 182 -7.26 8.01 -2.62
C HIS A 182 -8.55 7.58 -3.29
N TYR A 183 -8.46 7.22 -4.57
CA TYR A 183 -9.53 6.62 -5.36
C TYR A 183 -9.07 5.26 -5.88
N ILE A 184 -9.95 4.26 -5.81
CA ILE A 184 -9.71 2.94 -6.38
C ILE A 184 -10.67 2.75 -7.55
N PHE A 185 -10.11 2.73 -8.76
CA PHE A 185 -10.83 2.36 -9.96
C PHE A 185 -10.85 0.83 -10.06
N GLU A 186 -11.88 0.20 -9.52
CA GLU A 186 -11.99 -1.26 -9.49
C GLU A 186 -12.03 -1.83 -10.91
N GLN A 187 -11.13 -2.77 -11.18
CA GLN A 187 -11.06 -3.50 -12.45
C GLN A 187 -11.16 -5.00 -12.22
N LYS A 188 -11.62 -5.71 -13.26
CA LYS A 188 -11.52 -7.16 -13.29
C LYS A 188 -10.05 -7.57 -13.45
N ILE A 189 -9.50 -8.20 -12.42
CA ILE A 189 -8.13 -8.72 -12.43
C ILE A 189 -8.12 -10.14 -13.02
N LYS A 190 -7.23 -10.37 -13.97
CA LYS A 190 -6.89 -11.69 -14.49
C LYS A 190 -5.63 -12.18 -13.78
N VAL A 191 -5.67 -13.38 -13.21
CA VAL A 191 -4.47 -14.00 -12.67
C VAL A 191 -3.80 -14.80 -13.77
N ASN A 192 -2.66 -14.31 -14.24
CA ASN A 192 -1.83 -14.96 -15.24
C ASN A 192 -0.66 -15.62 -14.48
N GLY A 193 -0.79 -16.88 -14.05
CA GLY A 193 0.28 -17.51 -13.26
C GLY A 193 1.65 -17.55 -13.98
N ARG A 194 2.76 -17.37 -13.25
CA ARG A 194 4.09 -17.81 -13.69
C ARG A 194 4.86 -18.48 -12.56
N LYS A 195 5.61 -19.53 -12.97
CA LYS A 195 6.22 -20.66 -12.22
C LYS A 195 5.24 -21.74 -11.73
N THR A 196 4.73 -22.49 -12.71
CA THR A 196 3.95 -23.74 -12.55
C THR A 196 2.58 -23.60 -11.86
N LEU A 197 1.61 -24.39 -12.31
CA LEU A 197 0.29 -24.54 -11.66
C LEU A 197 0.41 -24.88 -10.16
N LYS A 198 1.55 -25.46 -9.74
CA LYS A 198 1.88 -25.71 -8.34
C LYS A 198 1.95 -24.46 -7.48
N ASP A 199 2.54 -23.35 -7.94
CA ASP A 199 2.68 -22.16 -7.10
C ASP A 199 1.33 -21.44 -6.92
N PHE A 200 0.43 -21.50 -7.91
CA PHE A 200 -0.93 -20.97 -7.81
C PHE A 200 -1.83 -21.87 -6.95
N GLU A 201 -1.71 -23.20 -7.06
CA GLU A 201 -2.38 -24.13 -6.15
C GLU A 201 -1.82 -24.02 -4.73
N GLU A 202 -0.50 -23.90 -4.54
CA GLU A 202 0.14 -23.66 -3.24
C GLU A 202 -0.29 -22.33 -2.64
N TRP A 203 -0.38 -21.26 -3.43
CA TRP A 203 -0.91 -19.97 -2.98
C TRP A 203 -2.40 -20.06 -2.62
N ASN A 204 -3.23 -20.73 -3.43
CA ASN A 204 -4.63 -21.00 -3.08
C ASN A 204 -4.75 -21.91 -1.84
N ASN A 205 -3.81 -22.84 -1.63
CA ASN A 205 -3.74 -23.73 -0.48
C ASN A 205 -3.09 -23.09 0.76
N THR A 206 -2.43 -21.92 0.63
CA THR A 206 -1.91 -21.16 1.78
C THR A 206 -3.02 -20.48 2.58
N HIS A 207 -4.20 -20.33 1.99
CA HIS A 207 -5.36 -19.76 2.62
C HIS A 207 -6.45 -20.83 2.70
N ASP A 208 -6.89 -21.18 3.91
CA ASP A 208 -8.11 -21.97 4.04
C ASP A 208 -9.29 -21.17 3.44
N LYS A 209 -10.35 -21.85 2.98
CA LYS A 209 -11.55 -21.25 2.37
C LYS A 209 -12.09 -20.07 3.20
N LYS A 210 -12.04 -20.20 4.52
CA LYS A 210 -12.42 -19.16 5.47
C LYS A 210 -11.51 -17.93 5.43
N GLU A 211 -10.20 -18.11 5.24
CA GLU A 211 -9.25 -17.00 5.11
C GLU A 211 -9.52 -16.23 3.82
N TRP A 212 -9.83 -16.92 2.72
CA TRP A 212 -10.30 -16.30 1.48
C TRP A 212 -11.59 -15.50 1.65
N GLU A 213 -12.60 -16.07 2.30
CA GLU A 213 -13.87 -15.37 2.55
C GLU A 213 -13.67 -14.10 3.39
N THR A 214 -12.86 -14.18 4.44
CA THR A 214 -12.55 -13.01 5.29
C THR A 214 -11.72 -11.96 4.56
N PHE A 215 -10.75 -12.39 3.75
CA PHE A 215 -9.96 -11.51 2.89
C PHE A 215 -10.86 -10.72 1.94
N LEU A 216 -11.71 -11.41 1.17
CA LEU A 216 -12.59 -10.77 0.18
C LEU A 216 -13.59 -9.81 0.85
N ASN A 217 -14.07 -10.14 2.04
CA ASN A 217 -14.97 -9.28 2.79
C ASN A 217 -14.28 -7.99 3.30
N ASP A 218 -13.03 -8.10 3.75
CA ASP A 218 -12.26 -6.92 4.17
C ASP A 218 -11.85 -6.07 2.97
N GLU A 219 -11.43 -6.71 1.87
CA GLU A 219 -11.10 -6.03 0.62
C GLU A 219 -12.29 -5.26 0.06
N ARG A 220 -13.48 -5.88 0.03
CA ARG A 220 -14.73 -5.23 -0.44
C ARG A 220 -15.06 -3.97 0.36
N LYS A 221 -14.93 -4.01 1.69
CA LYS A 221 -15.17 -2.82 2.54
C LYS A 221 -14.19 -1.69 2.24
N ILE A 222 -12.96 -2.03 1.85
CA ILE A 222 -11.98 -1.05 1.42
C ILE A 222 -12.42 -0.49 0.06
N TYR A 223 -12.74 -1.34 -0.94
CA TYR A 223 -13.26 -0.87 -2.23
C TYR A 223 -14.46 0.06 -2.08
N GLU A 224 -15.48 -0.33 -1.31
CA GLU A 224 -16.67 0.49 -1.05
C GLU A 224 -16.34 1.87 -0.46
N ALA A 225 -15.27 1.99 0.32
CA ALA A 225 -14.86 3.27 0.90
C ALA A 225 -14.10 4.17 -0.09
N PHE A 226 -13.47 3.60 -1.11
CA PHE A 226 -12.59 4.31 -2.04
C PHE A 226 -13.06 4.24 -3.50
N SER A 227 -14.27 3.75 -3.76
CA SER A 227 -14.84 3.60 -5.11
C SER A 227 -15.31 4.90 -5.74
N GLU A 228 -15.45 5.96 -4.95
CA GLU A 228 -15.81 7.30 -5.45
C GLU A 228 -14.61 8.25 -5.40
N TYR A 229 -14.42 8.98 -6.50
CA TYR A 229 -13.39 10.01 -6.56
C TYR A 229 -13.72 11.18 -5.62
N THR A 230 -12.72 11.61 -4.84
CA THR A 230 -12.80 12.79 -3.98
C THR A 230 -11.43 13.46 -3.85
N GLU A 231 -11.41 14.79 -3.76
CA GLU A 231 -10.19 15.58 -3.50
C GLU A 231 -9.92 15.77 -2.00
N LYS A 232 -10.73 15.15 -1.13
CA LYS A 232 -10.58 15.16 0.33
C LYS A 232 -10.85 13.79 0.91
N ILE A 233 -10.12 13.42 1.96
CA ILE A 233 -10.39 12.19 2.71
C ILE A 233 -11.73 12.34 3.44
N THR A 234 -12.72 11.52 3.10
CA THR A 234 -14.02 11.54 3.77
C THR A 234 -13.94 10.95 5.18
N ALA A 235 -14.94 11.21 6.03
CA ALA A 235 -15.00 10.59 7.36
C ALA A 235 -15.06 9.06 7.29
N PHE A 236 -15.73 8.51 6.27
CA PHE A 236 -15.80 7.07 6.05
C PHE A 236 -14.44 6.50 5.60
N GLN A 237 -13.79 7.14 4.64
CA GLN A 237 -12.43 6.78 4.21
C GLN A 237 -11.43 6.84 5.37
N PHE A 238 -11.50 7.87 6.20
CA PHE A 238 -10.64 8.00 7.37
C PHE A 238 -10.88 6.86 8.37
N LYS A 239 -12.14 6.50 8.65
CA LYS A 239 -12.50 5.41 9.56
C LYS A 239 -11.98 4.05 9.07
N VAL A 240 -12.18 3.76 7.78
CA VAL A 240 -11.68 2.52 7.14
C VAL A 240 -10.15 2.52 7.11
N GLY A 241 -9.56 3.65 6.73
CA GLY A 241 -8.12 3.90 6.74
C GLY A 241 -7.48 3.62 8.10
N ASP A 242 -8.04 4.18 9.17
CA ASP A 242 -7.50 4.00 10.52
C ASP A 242 -7.65 2.55 11.02
N TYR A 243 -8.78 1.93 10.72
CA TYR A 243 -9.02 0.55 11.14
C TYR A 243 -8.07 -0.45 10.48
N TYR A 244 -7.96 -0.43 9.14
CA TYR A 244 -7.17 -1.42 8.39
C TYR A 244 -5.69 -1.04 8.32
N PHE A 245 -5.35 0.25 8.24
CA PHE A 245 -3.98 0.71 7.95
C PHE A 245 -3.32 1.52 9.07
N GLY A 246 -4.05 1.84 10.16
CA GLY A 246 -3.50 2.53 11.32
C GLY A 246 -3.02 3.95 11.01
N ILE A 247 -3.76 4.70 10.20
CA ILE A 247 -3.34 6.02 9.71
C ILE A 247 -3.28 7.10 10.80
N LYS A 248 -4.04 6.95 11.90
CA LYS A 248 -4.05 7.92 13.01
C LYS A 248 -2.99 7.60 14.06
N ASN A 249 -2.76 6.32 14.32
CA ASN A 249 -1.85 5.89 15.37
C ASN A 249 -0.41 6.11 14.88
N LYS A 250 0.34 7.01 15.53
CA LYS A 250 1.77 7.19 15.27
C LYS A 250 2.48 7.22 16.60
N LYS A 251 3.24 6.17 16.91
CA LYS A 251 4.03 6.13 18.13
C LYS A 251 5.23 7.06 18.00
N THR A 252 5.47 7.81 19.06
CA THR A 252 6.70 8.56 19.26
C THR A 252 7.88 7.60 19.44
N LYS A 253 9.09 8.11 19.23
CA LYS A 253 10.32 7.34 19.48
C LYS A 253 10.36 6.81 20.92
N GLU A 254 9.86 7.58 21.87
CA GLU A 254 9.85 7.20 23.28
C GLU A 254 8.82 6.10 23.57
N GLU A 255 7.61 6.20 23.03
CA GLU A 255 6.63 5.11 23.11
C GLU A 255 7.17 3.80 22.53
N ILE A 256 7.86 3.86 21.37
CA ILE A 256 8.48 2.68 20.78
C ILE A 256 9.57 2.10 21.70
N LYS A 257 10.45 2.92 22.29
CA LYS A 257 11.45 2.43 23.24
C LYS A 257 10.80 1.75 24.45
N ASN A 258 9.78 2.36 25.03
CA ASN A 258 9.05 1.80 26.17
C ASN A 258 8.41 0.44 25.82
N ILE A 259 7.85 0.31 24.62
CA ILE A 259 7.31 -0.97 24.12
C ILE A 259 8.41 -2.03 24.03
N LEU A 260 9.61 -1.65 23.59
CA LEU A 260 10.74 -2.56 23.37
C LEU A 260 11.55 -2.86 24.65
N GLY A 261 11.10 -2.37 25.82
CA GLY A 261 11.81 -2.55 27.09
C GLY A 261 13.13 -1.78 27.16
N GLY A 262 13.15 -0.58 26.58
CA GLY A 262 14.23 0.41 26.74
C GLY A 262 14.20 1.09 28.09
#